data_AF-A0A0Q2UVA6-F1
#
_entry.id   AF-A0A0Q2UVA6-F1
#
_cell.length_a   1.000
_cell.length_b   1.000
_cell.length_c   1.000
_cell.angle_alpha   90.00
_cell.angle_beta   90.00
_cell.angle_gamma   90.00
#
_symmetry.space_group_name_H-M   'P 1'
#
loop_
_entity.id
_entity.type
_entity.pdbx_description
1 polymer ?
#
loop_
_entity_poly.entity_id
_entity_poly.type
_entity_poly.pdbx_seq_one_letter_code
_entity_poly.pdbx_strand_id
1 'polypeptide(L)'
;MKRLIDYAAIMLLVLFIGWLLLPSGLFLRDISMTVDGRTVRYVRETPFGSVTAEWASEITLIDGEEFECSSGGWRVATYQEVQGNTVTYDLGAWADKCLEAGPPYYLTTVRRVLLLGRIPLREMRTITEVQGTRQPIELILVPVEQ
;
A
#
# COMPACT_ATOMS: atom_id res chain seq x y z
N MET A 1 16.89 45.05 -2.10
CA MET A 1 15.70 44.28 -2.52
C MET A 1 16.03 43.15 -3.50
N LYS A 2 16.64 43.41 -4.68
CA LYS A 2 16.92 42.33 -5.67
C LYS A 2 17.64 41.10 -5.08
N ARG A 3 18.74 41.32 -4.34
CA ARG A 3 19.48 40.22 -3.68
C ARG A 3 18.66 39.40 -2.67
N LEU A 4 17.74 40.04 -1.94
CA LEU A 4 16.88 39.33 -0.98
C LEU A 4 15.88 38.40 -1.69
N ILE A 5 15.36 38.86 -2.84
CA ILE A 5 14.47 38.05 -3.69
C ILE A 5 15.25 36.87 -4.27
N ASP A 6 16.49 37.09 -4.73
CA ASP A 6 17.35 36.03 -5.26
C ASP A 6 17.63 34.96 -4.20
N TYR A 7 17.98 35.35 -2.96
CA TYR A 7 18.20 34.40 -1.87
C TYR A 7 16.93 33.64 -1.47
N ALA A 8 15.77 34.32 -1.42
CA ALA A 8 14.50 33.67 -1.12
C ALA A 8 14.12 32.64 -2.21
N ALA A 9 14.34 32.98 -3.48
CA ALA A 9 14.09 32.08 -4.60
C ALA A 9 14.99 30.84 -4.55
N ILE A 10 16.29 31.03 -4.28
CA ILE A 10 17.25 29.92 -4.12
C ILE A 10 16.85 29.03 -2.94
N MET A 11 16.48 29.62 -1.80
CA MET A 11 16.06 28.84 -0.62
C MET A 11 14.81 28.02 -0.92
N LEU A 12 13.80 28.61 -1.56
CA LEU A 12 12.58 27.90 -1.97
C LEU A 12 12.89 26.75 -2.93
N LEU A 13 13.78 26.96 -3.90
CA LEU A 13 14.21 25.92 -4.83
C LEU A 13 14.90 24.77 -4.10
N VAL A 14 15.81 25.07 -3.16
CA VAL A 14 16.52 24.06 -2.37
C VAL A 14 15.54 23.26 -1.49
N LEU A 15 14.58 23.94 -0.83
CA LEU A 15 13.56 23.28 -0.03
C LEU A 15 12.65 22.39 -0.89
N PHE A 16 12.28 22.86 -2.08
CA PHE A 16 11.45 22.08 -3.02
C PHE A 16 12.19 20.84 -3.52
N ILE A 17 13.45 20.97 -3.93
CA ILE A 17 14.29 19.84 -4.34
C ILE A 17 14.47 18.87 -3.16
N GLY A 18 14.76 19.38 -1.96
CA GLY A 18 14.87 18.58 -0.76
C GLY A 18 13.60 17.77 -0.50
N TRP A 19 12.43 18.40 -0.58
CA TRP A 19 11.15 17.73 -0.41
C TRP A 19 10.89 16.62 -1.44
N LEU A 20 11.18 16.86 -2.72
CA LEU A 20 11.04 15.84 -3.78
C LEU A 20 11.93 14.61 -3.55
N LEU A 21 13.07 14.81 -2.90
CA LEU A 21 14.06 13.75 -2.65
C LEU A 21 13.82 12.98 -1.34
N LEU A 22 12.84 13.37 -0.51
CA LEU A 22 12.53 12.69 0.74
C LEU A 22 11.49 11.57 0.53
N PRO A 23 11.90 10.28 0.54
CA PRO A 23 10.95 9.18 0.44
C PRO A 23 10.23 8.94 1.76
N SER A 24 8.98 8.48 1.67
CA SER A 24 8.21 8.03 2.86
C SER A 24 8.94 6.94 3.65
N GLY A 25 9.74 6.11 2.96
CA GLY A 25 10.58 5.05 3.54
C GLY A 25 11.59 5.50 4.61
N LEU A 26 11.87 6.80 4.73
CA LEU A 26 12.69 7.31 5.84
C LEU A 26 11.92 7.36 7.17
N PHE A 27 10.61 7.64 7.10
CA PHE A 27 9.76 7.88 8.26
C PHE A 27 8.90 6.68 8.62
N LEU A 28 8.56 5.85 7.63
CA LEU A 28 7.78 4.64 7.78
C LEU A 28 8.44 3.55 6.94
N ARG A 29 8.79 2.42 7.56
CA ARG A 29 9.38 1.27 6.88
C ARG A 29 8.52 0.04 7.09
N ASP A 30 8.24 -0.67 6.01
CA ASP A 30 7.64 -1.99 6.09
C ASP A 30 8.78 -3.02 6.17
N ILE A 31 8.78 -3.84 7.20
CA ILE A 31 9.80 -4.88 7.44
C ILE A 31 9.36 -6.22 6.85
N SER A 32 8.11 -6.59 7.12
CA SER A 32 7.52 -7.81 6.58
C SER A 32 6.01 -7.66 6.48
N MET A 33 5.41 -8.36 5.52
CA MET A 33 3.96 -8.44 5.36
C MET A 33 3.57 -9.90 5.16
N THR A 34 2.52 -10.31 5.85
CA THR A 34 1.91 -11.63 5.77
C THR A 34 0.42 -11.44 5.52
N VAL A 35 -0.14 -12.20 4.59
CA VAL A 35 -1.55 -12.17 4.23
C VAL A 35 -2.10 -13.57 4.50
N ASP A 36 -3.14 -13.64 5.32
CA ASP A 36 -3.84 -14.87 5.65
C ASP A 36 -5.34 -14.65 5.45
N GLY A 37 -5.84 -15.14 4.31
CA GLY A 37 -7.20 -14.86 3.85
C GLY A 37 -7.47 -13.36 3.75
N ARG A 38 -8.35 -12.84 4.61
CA ARG A 38 -8.71 -11.41 4.67
C ARG A 38 -7.78 -10.60 5.58
N THR A 39 -6.98 -11.25 6.40
CA THR A 39 -6.18 -10.60 7.43
C THR A 39 -4.80 -10.29 6.90
N VAL A 40 -4.44 -9.01 6.88
CA VAL A 40 -3.08 -8.57 6.63
C VAL A 40 -2.41 -8.26 7.95
N ARG A 41 -1.28 -8.91 8.20
CA ARG A 41 -0.39 -8.59 9.30
C ARG A 41 0.94 -8.13 8.73
N TYR A 42 1.35 -6.92 9.05
CA TYR A 42 2.66 -6.40 8.65
C TYR A 42 3.41 -5.79 9.84
N VAL A 43 4.72 -5.96 9.82
CA VAL A 43 5.65 -5.38 10.80
C VAL A 43 6.22 -4.12 10.17
N ARG A 44 6.23 -3.04 10.94
CA ARG A 44 6.70 -1.73 10.49
C ARG A 44 7.72 -1.13 11.45
N GLU A 45 8.36 -0.05 11.04
CA GLU A 45 9.15 0.81 11.92
C GLU A 45 8.84 2.28 11.63
N THR A 46 8.88 3.10 12.69
CA THR A 46 8.69 4.55 12.60
C THR A 46 9.88 5.25 13.28
N PRO A 47 11.04 5.39 12.60
CA PRO A 47 12.31 5.75 13.23
C PRO A 47 12.35 7.11 13.95
N PHE A 48 11.42 8.00 13.59
CA PHE A 48 11.34 9.37 14.12
C PHE A 48 10.10 9.59 14.99
N GLY A 49 9.51 8.52 15.52
CA GLY A 49 8.28 8.55 16.31
C GLY A 49 7.03 8.43 15.44
N SER A 50 5.88 8.79 16.02
CA SER A 50 4.57 8.59 15.37
C SER A 50 4.44 9.38 14.06
N VAL A 51 3.87 8.76 13.04
CA VAL A 51 3.74 9.35 11.70
C VAL A 51 2.31 9.21 11.15
N THR A 52 1.80 10.25 10.50
CA THR A 52 0.55 10.17 9.74
C THR A 52 0.87 9.80 8.30
N ALA A 53 0.19 8.80 7.76
CA ALA A 53 0.36 8.39 6.37
C ALA A 53 -0.96 8.02 5.72
N GLU A 54 -1.04 8.27 4.43
CA GLU A 54 -2.09 7.78 3.56
C GLU A 54 -1.69 6.41 2.99
N TRP A 55 -2.68 5.54 2.77
CA TRP A 55 -2.47 4.24 2.17
C TRP A 55 -3.61 3.85 1.24
N ALA A 56 -3.28 3.00 0.27
CA ALA A 56 -4.21 2.32 -0.62
C ALA A 56 -3.65 0.92 -0.94
N SER A 57 -4.53 -0.06 -1.08
CA SER A 57 -4.19 -1.43 -1.45
C SER A 57 -4.95 -1.88 -2.69
N GLU A 58 -4.33 -2.80 -3.43
CA GLU A 58 -4.85 -3.42 -4.64
C GLU A 58 -4.45 -4.90 -4.68
N ILE A 59 -5.36 -5.75 -5.15
CA ILE A 59 -5.08 -7.17 -5.42
C ILE A 59 -5.16 -7.40 -6.92
N THR A 60 -4.13 -8.02 -7.48
CA THR A 60 -4.04 -8.39 -8.91
C THR A 60 -3.85 -9.91 -9.02
N LEU A 61 -4.74 -10.59 -9.74
CA LEU A 61 -4.63 -12.02 -9.99
C LEU A 61 -3.53 -12.34 -11.02
N ILE A 62 -2.79 -13.44 -10.82
CA ILE A 62 -1.60 -13.76 -11.65
C ILE A 62 -1.96 -14.50 -12.96
N ASP A 63 -3.10 -15.20 -13.01
CA ASP A 63 -3.45 -16.06 -14.14
C ASP A 63 -4.79 -15.67 -14.82
N GLY A 64 -4.70 -15.20 -16.07
CA GLY A 64 -5.70 -15.38 -17.15
C GLY A 64 -6.65 -14.21 -17.42
N GLU A 65 -7.27 -13.67 -16.38
CA GLU A 65 -8.07 -12.45 -16.46
C GLU A 65 -7.42 -11.45 -15.51
N GLU A 66 -6.96 -10.30 -16.02
CA GLU A 66 -6.42 -9.19 -15.22
C GLU A 66 -7.53 -8.63 -14.33
N PHE A 67 -7.86 -9.37 -13.28
CA PHE A 67 -8.87 -9.02 -12.32
C PHE A 67 -8.21 -8.23 -11.19
N GLU A 68 -8.62 -6.97 -11.07
CA GLU A 68 -8.10 -6.03 -10.09
C GLU A 68 -9.17 -5.70 -9.06
N CYS A 69 -8.87 -5.92 -7.78
CA CYS A 69 -9.68 -5.41 -6.67
C CYS A 69 -8.94 -4.26 -6.01
N SER A 70 -9.55 -3.07 -5.99
CA SER A 70 -8.97 -1.89 -5.36
C SER A 70 -9.71 -1.52 -4.07
N SER A 71 -8.93 -1.12 -3.05
CA SER A 71 -9.46 -0.51 -1.82
C SER A 71 -10.15 0.84 -2.03
N GLY A 72 -10.05 1.40 -3.25
CA GLY A 72 -10.62 2.66 -3.67
C GLY A 72 -9.71 3.84 -3.33
N GLY A 73 -10.30 4.90 -2.78
CA GLY A 73 -9.56 6.12 -2.43
C GLY A 73 -8.54 5.92 -1.31
N TRP A 74 -7.59 6.85 -1.24
CA TRP A 74 -6.60 6.91 -0.17
C TRP A 74 -7.26 6.99 1.21
N ARG A 75 -6.73 6.21 2.15
CA ARG A 75 -7.16 6.21 3.55
C ARG A 75 -6.05 6.75 4.43
N VAL A 76 -6.40 7.60 5.40
CA VAL A 76 -5.44 8.16 6.35
C VAL A 76 -5.35 7.26 7.59
N ALA A 77 -4.14 6.98 8.05
CA ALA A 77 -3.89 6.33 9.32
C ALA A 77 -2.75 7.01 10.08
N THR A 78 -2.82 6.94 11.41
CA THR A 78 -1.72 7.37 12.29
C THR A 78 -0.99 6.12 12.77
N TYR A 79 0.30 6.11 12.50
CA TYR A 79 1.21 5.02 12.77
C TYR A 79 1.94 5.38 14.07
N GLN A 80 1.44 4.85 15.19
CA GLN A 80 2.07 5.03 16.49
C GLN A 80 3.18 4.01 16.70
N GLU A 81 4.18 4.41 17.47
CA GLU A 81 5.22 3.52 17.98
C GLU A 81 4.59 2.62 19.07
N VAL A 82 4.63 1.30 18.84
CA VAL A 82 4.03 0.32 19.73
C VAL A 82 4.98 -0.86 19.92
N GLN A 83 4.93 -1.52 21.08
CA GLN A 83 5.77 -2.70 21.31
C GLN A 83 5.49 -3.78 20.25
N GLY A 84 6.56 -4.24 19.58
CA GLY A 84 6.50 -5.22 18.49
C GLY A 84 6.13 -4.66 17.11
N ASN A 85 5.78 -3.36 17.01
CA ASN A 85 5.48 -2.62 15.77
C ASN A 85 4.67 -3.40 14.71
N THR A 86 3.77 -4.26 15.16
CA THR A 86 2.98 -5.13 14.30
C THR A 86 1.57 -4.56 14.17
N VAL A 87 1.06 -4.54 12.95
CA VAL A 87 -0.25 -4.01 12.62
C VAL A 87 -1.04 -5.06 11.90
N THR A 88 -2.27 -5.25 12.34
CA THR A 88 -3.21 -6.20 11.74
C THR A 88 -4.44 -5.43 11.24
N TYR A 89 -4.85 -5.67 10.00
CA TYR A 89 -6.07 -5.12 9.44
C TYR A 89 -6.79 -6.12 8.52
N ASP A 90 -8.12 -5.97 8.41
CA ASP A 90 -8.94 -6.73 7.46
C ASP A 90 -8.97 -6.01 6.10
N LEU A 91 -8.89 -6.78 5.02
CA LEU A 91 -8.96 -6.27 3.65
C LEU A 91 -10.35 -5.72 3.30
N GLY A 92 -11.40 -5.89 4.09
CA GLY A 92 -12.73 -5.33 3.83
C GLY A 92 -13.41 -5.92 2.59
N ALA A 93 -14.68 -5.56 2.36
CA ALA A 93 -15.52 -6.18 1.33
C ALA A 93 -15.04 -5.95 -0.13
N TRP A 94 -14.14 -4.99 -0.34
CA TRP A 94 -13.61 -4.70 -1.69
C TRP A 94 -12.72 -5.81 -2.22
N ALA A 95 -12.13 -6.62 -1.33
CA ALA A 95 -11.22 -7.69 -1.69
C ALA A 95 -11.93 -9.03 -1.98
N ASP A 96 -13.22 -9.15 -1.65
CA ASP A 96 -13.94 -10.43 -1.57
C ASP A 96 -13.83 -11.24 -2.86
N LYS A 97 -14.12 -10.62 -4.01
CA LYS A 97 -14.06 -11.29 -5.31
C LYS A 97 -12.66 -11.82 -5.64
N CYS A 98 -11.61 -11.07 -5.30
CA CYS A 98 -10.23 -11.51 -5.55
C CYS A 98 -9.80 -12.61 -4.57
N LEU A 99 -10.25 -12.54 -3.32
CA LEU A 99 -9.96 -13.56 -2.32
C LEU A 99 -10.71 -14.87 -2.61
N GLU A 100 -11.94 -14.79 -3.12
CA GLU A 100 -12.75 -15.94 -3.56
C GLU A 100 -12.15 -16.63 -4.79
N ALA A 101 -11.56 -15.87 -5.72
CA ALA A 101 -10.83 -16.44 -6.86
C ALA A 101 -9.60 -17.27 -6.43
N GLY A 102 -9.06 -16.99 -5.25
CA GLY A 102 -7.97 -17.74 -4.64
C GLY A 102 -6.58 -17.41 -5.21
N PRO A 103 -5.51 -17.79 -4.49
CA PRO A 103 -4.13 -17.61 -4.92
C PRO A 103 -3.81 -18.46 -6.17
N PRO A 104 -2.88 -18.03 -7.05
CA PRO A 104 -1.91 -16.98 -6.79
C PRO A 104 -2.39 -15.56 -7.14
N TYR A 105 -1.98 -14.59 -6.32
CA TYR A 105 -2.25 -13.15 -6.53
C TYR A 105 -1.18 -12.26 -5.90
N TYR A 106 -1.05 -11.02 -6.39
CA TYR A 106 -0.25 -9.97 -5.77
C TYR A 106 -1.13 -9.06 -4.92
N LEU A 107 -0.76 -8.85 -3.65
CA LEU A 107 -1.26 -7.73 -2.85
C LEU A 107 -0.26 -6.59 -2.93
N THR A 108 -0.63 -5.52 -3.62
CA THR A 108 0.12 -4.28 -3.66
C THR A 108 -0.44 -3.31 -2.62
N THR A 109 0.41 -2.74 -1.79
CA THR A 109 0.05 -1.63 -0.91
C THR A 109 0.96 -0.45 -1.15
N VAL A 110 0.36 0.71 -1.40
CA VAL A 110 1.06 1.98 -1.56
C VAL A 110 0.79 2.82 -0.31
N ARG A 111 1.85 3.43 0.22
CA ARG A 111 1.78 4.32 1.38
C ARG A 111 2.51 5.62 1.07
N ARG A 112 2.05 6.72 1.64
CA ARG A 112 2.78 8.00 1.64
C ARG A 112 2.64 8.73 2.96
N VAL A 113 3.76 9.12 3.52
CA VAL A 113 3.82 9.87 4.77
C VAL A 113 3.39 11.31 4.51
N LEU A 114 2.62 11.89 5.43
CA LEU A 114 2.16 13.28 5.38
C LEU A 114 3.00 14.11 6.35
N LEU A 115 3.90 14.96 5.83
CA LEU A 115 4.58 15.96 6.64
C LEU A 115 3.56 16.92 7.23
N LEU A 116 3.65 17.13 8.54
CA LEU A 116 2.72 17.98 9.30
C LEU A 116 1.24 17.58 9.07
N GLY A 117 0.99 16.31 8.74
CA GLY A 117 -0.34 15.78 8.45
C GLY A 117 -0.99 16.29 7.16
N ARG A 118 -0.25 16.99 6.28
CA ARG A 118 -0.83 17.61 5.06
C ARG A 118 -0.02 17.43 3.79
N ILE A 119 1.30 17.48 3.85
CA ILE A 119 2.14 17.51 2.65
C ILE A 119 2.62 16.08 2.37
N PRO A 120 2.14 15.42 1.30
CA PRO A 120 2.55 14.05 1.01
C PRO A 120 4.02 14.00 0.60
N LEU A 121 4.74 13.05 1.17
CA LEU A 121 6.05 12.64 0.69
C LEU A 121 5.93 11.69 -0.49
N ARG A 122 7.06 11.38 -1.12
CA ARG A 122 7.10 10.39 -2.20
C ARG A 122 6.63 9.03 -1.69
N GLU A 123 5.77 8.40 -2.49
CA GLU A 123 5.16 7.11 -2.19
C GLU A 123 6.20 6.01 -1.99
N MET A 124 5.88 5.09 -1.10
CA MET A 124 6.51 3.79 -0.97
C MET A 124 5.53 2.71 -1.41
N ARG A 125 6.01 1.70 -2.12
CA ARG A 125 5.21 0.59 -2.63
C ARG A 125 5.76 -0.71 -2.08
N THR A 126 4.86 -1.53 -1.55
CA THR A 126 5.15 -2.87 -1.05
C THR A 126 4.29 -3.85 -1.82
N ILE A 127 4.90 -4.85 -2.44
CA ILE A 127 4.21 -5.90 -3.19
C ILE A 127 4.49 -7.21 -2.48
N THR A 128 3.43 -7.98 -2.22
CA THR A 128 3.55 -9.32 -1.63
C THR A 128 2.78 -10.29 -2.49
N GLU A 129 3.48 -11.32 -2.94
CA GLU A 129 2.88 -12.44 -3.64
C GLU A 129 2.31 -13.42 -2.63
N VAL A 130 1.05 -13.79 -2.81
CA VAL A 130 0.38 -14.81 -2.01
C VAL A 130 0.31 -16.07 -2.86
N GLN A 131 1.05 -17.08 -2.43
CA GLN A 131 1.16 -18.37 -3.11
C GLN A 131 0.02 -19.31 -2.74
N GLY A 132 -0.33 -20.21 -3.65
CA GLY A 132 -1.29 -21.29 -3.43
C GLY A 132 -1.74 -21.94 -4.72
N THR A 133 -2.59 -22.96 -4.60
CA THR A 133 -3.13 -23.72 -5.74
C THR A 133 -4.60 -23.38 -5.91
N ARG A 134 -5.00 -22.79 -7.05
CA ARG A 134 -6.44 -22.64 -7.36
C ARG A 134 -7.06 -24.02 -7.55
N GLN A 135 -8.28 -24.19 -7.06
CA GLN A 135 -9.08 -25.34 -7.49
C GLN A 135 -9.48 -25.12 -8.95
N PRO A 136 -9.26 -26.09 -9.85
CA PRO A 136 -9.68 -25.96 -11.24
C PRO A 136 -11.20 -25.82 -11.29
N ILE A 137 -11.69 -24.90 -12.12
CA ILE A 137 -13.13 -24.75 -12.37
C ILE A 137 -13.61 -26.07 -12.98
N GLU A 138 -14.43 -26.81 -12.24
CA GLU A 138 -15.11 -28.01 -12.75
C GLU A 138 -16.11 -27.54 -13.82
N LEU A 139 -15.75 -27.69 -15.09
CA LEU A 139 -16.67 -27.50 -16.21
C LEU A 139 -17.75 -28.59 -16.12
N ILE A 140 -18.85 -28.29 -15.42
CA ILE A 140 -20.04 -29.14 -15.43
C ILE A 140 -20.61 -29.09 -16.85
N LEU A 141 -20.20 -30.05 -17.67
CA LEU A 141 -20.83 -30.34 -18.95
C LEU A 141 -22.24 -30.86 -18.66
N VAL A 142 -23.24 -29.97 -18.65
CA VAL A 142 -24.64 -30.37 -18.62
C VAL A 142 -24.95 -31.03 -19.97
N PRO A 143 -25.30 -32.33 -20.04
CA PRO A 143 -25.68 -32.94 -21.29
C PRO A 143 -26.98 -32.29 -21.78
N VAL A 144 -26.94 -31.76 -23.00
CA VAL A 144 -28.13 -31.31 -23.72
C VAL A 144 -28.84 -32.57 -24.21
N GLU A 145 -29.91 -32.99 -23.55
CA GLU A 145 -30.84 -33.98 -24.11
C GLU A 145 -31.45 -33.40 -25.39
N GLN A 146 -31.29 -34.13 -26.51
CA GLN A 146 -31.96 -33.89 -27.79
C GLN A 146 -33.21 -34.77 -27.90
#